data_AF-A0A7K4CHX7-F1
#
_entry.id   AF-A0A7K4CHX7-F1
#
_cell.length_a   1.000
_cell.length_b   1.000
_cell.length_c   1.000
_cell.angle_alpha   90.00
_cell.angle_beta   90.00
_cell.angle_gamma   90.00
#
_symmetry.space_group_name_H-M   'P 1'
#
loop_
_entity.id
_entity.type
_entity.pdbx_description
1 polymer ?
#
loop_
_entity_poly.entity_id
_entity_poly.type
_entity_poly.pdbx_seq_one_letter_code
_entity_poly.pdbx_strand_id
1 'polypeptide(L)'
;MVTDGDANHSCDANILSLFVDGIYCDIAAKDIQAGEEITIDYGLFYSSFQWTMMCKCNSPHCRGVVGSGLLVEPQTQELWRSRISQAASHIFDVRQPLFSRGDECAMRLTSAIRSKRDPKIFPYIKFSLIS
;
A
#
# COMPACT_ATOMS: atom_id res chain seq x y z
N MET A 1 -5.73 17.64 2.81
CA MET A 1 -4.73 17.72 3.90
C MET A 1 -4.60 16.32 4.45
N VAL A 2 -3.41 15.73 4.41
CA VAL A 2 -3.14 14.53 5.22
C VAL A 2 -2.86 15.08 6.62
N THR A 3 -3.83 14.94 7.52
CA THR A 3 -3.67 15.27 8.95
C THR A 3 -2.77 14.22 9.60
N ASP A 4 -2.15 14.53 10.74
CA ASP A 4 -1.33 13.65 11.60
C ASP A 4 -2.09 12.41 12.16
N GLY A 5 -2.90 11.74 11.35
CA GLY A 5 -3.68 10.56 11.71
C GLY A 5 -3.26 9.37 10.86
N ASP A 6 -3.05 8.23 11.51
CA ASP A 6 -2.89 6.94 10.84
C ASP A 6 -4.14 6.65 9.98
N ALA A 7 -3.95 6.18 8.74
CA ALA A 7 -5.06 5.82 7.87
C ALA A 7 -5.87 4.67 8.49
N ASN A 8 -7.21 4.74 8.37
CA ASN A 8 -8.08 3.70 8.90
C ASN A 8 -8.01 2.41 8.07
N HIS A 9 -8.41 1.32 8.70
CA HIS A 9 -8.47 0.02 8.05
C HIS A 9 -9.61 -0.09 7.03
N SER A 10 -9.32 -0.64 5.84
CA SER A 10 -10.32 -1.24 4.97
C SER A 10 -9.84 -2.57 4.38
N CYS A 11 -10.74 -3.56 4.32
CA CYS A 11 -10.49 -4.80 3.57
C CYS A 11 -10.53 -4.59 2.05
N ASP A 12 -11.06 -3.44 1.59
CA ASP A 12 -10.93 -2.96 0.21
C ASP A 12 -10.19 -1.60 0.17
N ALA A 13 -8.99 -1.58 0.76
CA ALA A 13 -8.11 -0.41 0.85
C ALA A 13 -7.87 0.27 -0.51
N ASN A 14 -7.78 1.61 -0.48
CA ASN A 14 -7.49 2.43 -1.65
C ASN A 14 -6.03 2.87 -1.74
N ILE A 15 -5.24 2.66 -0.70
CA ILE A 15 -3.78 2.71 -0.76
C ILE A 15 -3.15 1.33 -0.46
N LEU A 16 -2.03 1.05 -1.11
CA LEU A 16 -1.21 -0.13 -0.87
C LEU A 16 0.25 0.30 -0.85
N SER A 17 1.07 -0.44 -0.11
CA SER A 17 2.49 -0.15 -0.04
C SER A 17 3.24 -0.66 -1.28
N LEU A 18 4.34 0.01 -1.61
CA LEU A 18 5.36 -0.33 -2.59
C LEU A 18 6.73 -0.28 -1.92
N PHE A 19 7.64 -1.19 -2.29
CA PHE A 19 9.01 -1.21 -1.80
C PHE A 19 9.96 -1.03 -2.98
N VAL A 20 10.74 0.05 -2.95
CA VAL A 20 11.68 0.41 -4.02
C VAL A 20 13.04 0.73 -3.41
N ASP A 21 14.05 -0.09 -3.72
CA ASP A 21 15.44 0.10 -3.30
C ASP A 21 15.63 0.43 -1.81
N GLY A 22 14.98 -0.34 -0.92
CA GLY A 22 15.12 -0.14 0.53
C GLY A 22 14.13 0.87 1.12
N ILE A 23 13.27 1.48 0.29
CA ILE A 23 12.35 2.55 0.72
C ILE A 23 10.91 2.05 0.57
N TYR A 24 10.15 2.15 1.66
CA TYR A 24 8.70 1.95 1.65
C TYR A 24 8.00 3.24 1.26
N CYS A 25 7.00 3.14 0.39
CA CYS A 25 6.05 4.21 0.12
C CYS A 25 4.66 3.64 -0.11
N ASP A 26 3.63 4.45 0.14
CA ASP A 26 2.27 4.08 -0.21
C ASP A 26 1.89 4.70 -1.56
N ILE A 27 1.17 3.93 -2.36
CA ILE A 27 0.62 4.34 -3.64
C ILE A 27 -0.90 4.22 -3.61
N ALA A 28 -1.57 5.09 -4.38
CA ALA A 28 -2.98 4.88 -4.66
C ALA A 28 -3.14 3.60 -5.51
N ALA A 29 -3.96 2.67 -5.02
CA ALA A 29 -4.23 1.38 -5.65
C ALA A 29 -5.48 1.40 -6.56
N LYS A 30 -6.23 2.52 -6.53
CA LYS A 30 -7.37 2.87 -7.37
C LYS A 30 -7.54 4.40 -7.36
N ASP A 31 -8.37 4.94 -8.22
CA ASP A 31 -8.71 6.37 -8.19
C ASP A 31 -9.39 6.73 -6.86
N ILE A 32 -8.94 7.82 -6.24
CA ILE A 32 -9.45 8.32 -4.95
C ILE A 32 -10.12 9.67 -5.21
N GLN A 33 -11.41 9.76 -4.89
CA GLN A 33 -12.17 10.99 -5.12
C GLN A 33 -11.91 12.03 -4.03
N ALA A 34 -12.17 13.32 -4.34
CA ALA A 34 -12.05 14.38 -3.35
C ALA A 34 -13.06 14.14 -2.19
N GLY A 35 -12.55 14.06 -0.97
CA GLY A 35 -13.35 13.76 0.22
C GLY A 35 -13.54 12.27 0.51
N GLU A 36 -13.05 11.38 -0.37
CA GLU A 36 -12.95 9.95 -0.05
C GLU A 36 -11.89 9.72 1.05
N GLU A 37 -12.20 8.87 2.01
CA GLU A 37 -11.27 8.49 3.06
C GLU A 37 -10.12 7.66 2.49
N ILE A 38 -8.89 8.00 2.87
CA ILE A 38 -7.71 7.17 2.57
C ILE A 38 -7.69 6.01 3.56
N THR A 39 -7.68 4.78 3.06
CA THR A 39 -7.74 3.56 3.85
C THR A 39 -6.67 2.55 3.46
N ILE A 40 -6.18 1.81 4.43
CA ILE A 40 -5.11 0.83 4.28
C ILE A 40 -5.51 -0.55 4.82
N ASP A 41 -4.89 -1.63 4.33
CA ASP A 41 -5.12 -2.97 4.83
C ASP A 41 -4.10 -3.33 5.94
N TYR A 42 -4.48 -3.11 7.20
CA TYR A 42 -3.67 -3.51 8.37
C TYR A 42 -3.24 -5.00 8.37
N GLY A 43 -3.99 -5.89 7.71
CA GLY A 43 -3.63 -7.30 7.59
C GLY A 43 -2.38 -7.55 6.74
N LEU A 44 -1.89 -6.54 6.02
CA LEU A 44 -0.64 -6.59 5.26
C LEU A 44 0.58 -6.18 6.07
N PHE A 45 0.39 -5.63 7.26
CA PHE A 45 1.48 -5.15 8.09
C PHE A 45 2.08 -6.25 8.96
N TYR A 46 3.40 -6.21 9.07
CA TYR A 46 4.10 -7.01 10.06
C TYR A 46 3.91 -6.41 11.44
N SER A 47 3.70 -7.28 12.42
CA SER A 47 3.78 -6.94 13.83
C SER A 47 4.51 -8.05 14.57
N SER A 48 5.48 -7.68 15.39
CA SER A 48 6.15 -8.59 16.33
C SER A 48 5.26 -8.97 17.51
N PHE A 49 4.17 -8.22 17.74
CA PHE A 49 3.20 -8.47 18.80
C PHE A 49 1.90 -9.04 18.23
N GLN A 50 1.28 -9.95 18.97
CA GLN A 50 -0.04 -10.44 18.62
C GLN A 50 -1.11 -9.37 18.85
N TRP A 51 -1.91 -9.11 17.82
CA TRP A 51 -3.07 -8.23 17.89
C TRP A 51 -4.17 -8.72 16.95
N THR A 52 -5.41 -8.42 17.31
CA THR A 52 -6.59 -8.60 16.46
C THR A 52 -7.58 -7.45 16.72
N MET A 53 -8.43 -7.15 15.73
CA MET A 53 -9.52 -6.20 15.85
C MET A 53 -10.74 -6.67 15.06
N MET A 54 -11.94 -6.37 15.57
CA MET A 54 -13.16 -6.50 14.78
C MET A 54 -13.21 -5.41 13.72
N CYS A 55 -13.31 -5.82 12.46
CA CYS A 55 -13.34 -4.92 11.31
C CYS A 55 -14.77 -4.40 11.06
N LYS A 56 -14.89 -3.09 10.87
CA LYS A 56 -16.14 -2.40 10.56
C LYS A 56 -16.05 -1.55 9.29
N CYS A 57 -15.19 -1.95 8.34
CA CYS A 57 -14.91 -1.17 7.13
C CYS A 57 -16.07 -1.13 6.12
N ASN A 58 -17.15 -1.89 6.34
CA ASN A 58 -18.33 -1.99 5.46
C ASN A 58 -18.05 -2.43 4.01
N SER A 59 -16.82 -2.84 3.67
CA SER A 59 -16.51 -3.44 2.38
C SER A 59 -17.35 -4.70 2.16
N PRO A 60 -17.87 -4.95 0.94
CA PRO A 60 -18.50 -6.23 0.59
C PRO A 60 -17.52 -7.42 0.70
N HIS A 61 -16.21 -7.14 0.75
CA HIS A 61 -15.13 -8.11 0.95
C HIS A 61 -14.54 -8.03 2.37
N CYS A 62 -15.31 -7.55 3.35
CA CYS A 62 -14.87 -7.46 4.74
C CYS A 62 -14.54 -8.84 5.32
N ARG A 63 -13.33 -9.00 5.90
CA ARG A 63 -12.88 -10.23 6.57
C ARG A 63 -13.47 -10.43 7.98
N GLY A 64 -14.19 -9.45 8.50
CA GLY A 64 -14.78 -9.46 9.85
C GLY A 64 -13.77 -9.25 10.98
N VAL A 65 -12.60 -9.89 10.92
CA VAL A 65 -11.49 -9.72 11.87
C VAL A 65 -10.19 -9.54 11.10
N VAL A 66 -9.35 -8.61 11.54
CA VAL A 66 -7.98 -8.43 11.03
C VAL A 66 -6.99 -8.42 12.19
N GLY A 67 -5.75 -8.82 11.93
CA GLY A 67 -4.79 -9.07 12.99
C GLY A 67 -3.43 -9.53 12.48
N SER A 68 -2.45 -9.49 13.36
CA SER A 68 -1.12 -10.05 13.10
C SER A 68 -1.21 -11.56 12.89
N GLY A 69 -0.55 -12.08 11.85
CA GLY A 69 -0.44 -13.52 11.63
C GLY A 69 -1.71 -14.20 11.12
N LEU A 70 -2.78 -13.44 10.83
CA LEU A 70 -3.96 -13.98 10.16
C LEU A 70 -3.66 -14.17 8.67
N LEU A 71 -4.09 -15.31 8.13
CA LEU A 71 -3.94 -15.58 6.71
C LEU A 71 -4.87 -14.69 5.91
N VAL A 72 -4.32 -14.01 4.91
CA VAL A 72 -5.09 -13.33 3.87
C VAL A 72 -5.42 -14.35 2.78
N GLU A 73 -6.67 -14.42 2.34
CA GLU A 73 -7.10 -15.37 1.32
C GLU A 73 -6.32 -15.19 0.00
N PRO A 74 -6.02 -16.28 -0.75
CA PRO A 74 -5.26 -16.18 -2.01
C PRO A 74 -5.88 -15.22 -3.03
N GLN A 75 -7.21 -15.16 -3.09
CA GLN A 75 -7.93 -14.24 -3.99
C GLN A 75 -7.67 -12.78 -3.64
N THR A 76 -7.64 -12.44 -2.35
CA THR A 76 -7.32 -11.09 -1.87
C THR A 76 -5.85 -10.75 -2.15
N GLN A 77 -4.93 -11.71 -1.96
CA GLN A 77 -3.51 -11.51 -2.32
C GLN A 77 -3.32 -11.24 -3.82
N GLU A 78 -4.05 -11.97 -4.68
CA GLU A 78 -4.01 -11.74 -6.14
C GLU A 78 -4.60 -10.39 -6.51
N LEU A 79 -5.72 -9.98 -5.89
CA LEU A 79 -6.30 -8.66 -6.09
C LEU A 79 -5.30 -7.55 -5.74
N TRP A 80 -4.60 -7.65 -4.61
CA TRP A 80 -3.55 -6.72 -4.22
C TRP A 80 -2.40 -6.69 -5.20
N ARG A 81 -1.93 -7.85 -5.65
CA ARG A 81 -0.89 -7.94 -6.67
C ARG A 81 -1.31 -7.24 -7.96
N SER A 82 -2.54 -7.47 -8.42
CA SER A 82 -3.08 -6.86 -9.63
C SER A 82 -3.17 -5.34 -9.51
N ARG A 83 -3.71 -4.82 -8.40
CA ARG A 83 -3.82 -3.37 -8.16
C ARG A 83 -2.47 -2.67 -8.04
N ILE A 84 -1.53 -3.24 -7.28
CA ILE A 84 -0.16 -2.71 -7.21
C ILE A 84 0.46 -2.73 -8.61
N SER A 85 0.23 -3.80 -9.37
CA SER A 85 0.78 -3.95 -10.72
C SER A 85 0.31 -2.85 -11.66
N GLN A 86 -1.01 -2.64 -11.68
CA GLN A 86 -1.64 -1.59 -12.47
C GLN A 86 -1.20 -0.20 -12.04
N ALA A 87 -1.26 0.10 -10.74
CA ALA A 87 -0.88 1.41 -10.21
C ALA A 87 0.59 1.75 -10.52
N ALA A 88 1.51 0.80 -10.37
CA ALA A 88 2.91 1.08 -10.64
C ALA A 88 3.19 1.29 -12.14
N SER A 89 2.45 0.64 -13.05
CA SER A 89 2.59 0.88 -14.50
C SER A 89 2.24 2.32 -14.91
N HIS A 90 1.45 3.04 -14.10
CA HIS A 90 1.03 4.41 -14.36
C HIS A 90 1.89 5.47 -13.64
N ILE A 91 2.91 5.08 -12.88
CA ILE A 91 3.72 6.02 -12.05
C ILE A 91 4.23 7.21 -12.86
N PHE A 92 4.66 6.98 -14.10
CA PHE A 92 5.19 8.03 -14.98
C PHE A 92 4.14 8.69 -15.89
N ASP A 93 2.94 8.14 -15.95
CA ASP A 93 1.84 8.63 -16.79
C ASP A 93 0.93 9.62 -16.05
N VAL A 94 0.88 9.54 -14.72
CA VAL A 94 0.06 10.41 -13.87
C VAL A 94 0.92 11.42 -13.12
N ARG A 95 0.31 12.57 -12.78
CA ARG A 95 1.00 13.62 -12.02
C ARG A 95 1.39 13.07 -10.64
N GLN A 96 2.70 13.09 -10.36
CA GLN A 96 3.25 12.69 -9.06
C GLN A 96 3.68 13.92 -8.24
N PRO A 97 2.96 14.29 -7.17
CA PRO A 97 3.42 15.33 -6.24
C PRO A 97 4.82 15.01 -5.66
N LEU A 98 5.10 13.72 -5.46
CA LEU A 98 6.37 13.20 -4.98
C LEU A 98 7.57 13.74 -5.76
N PHE A 99 7.50 13.78 -7.10
CA PHE A 99 8.63 14.18 -7.95
C PHE A 99 9.01 15.66 -7.84
N SER A 100 8.15 16.48 -7.24
CA SER A 100 8.41 17.91 -6.97
C SER A 100 8.83 18.18 -5.52
N ARG A 101 8.86 17.16 -4.64
CA ARG A 101 9.23 17.35 -3.24
C ARG A 101 10.75 17.40 -3.09
N GLY A 102 11.23 18.38 -2.31
CA GLY A 102 12.66 18.63 -2.09
C GLY A 102 13.22 18.08 -0.76
N ASP A 103 12.41 17.39 0.04
CA ASP A 103 12.91 16.73 1.25
C ASP A 103 13.76 15.49 0.90
N GLU A 104 14.75 15.18 1.74
CA GLU A 104 15.75 14.13 1.47
C GLU A 104 15.09 12.77 1.18
N CYS A 105 14.09 12.39 1.99
CA CYS A 105 13.35 11.15 1.82
C CYS A 105 12.65 11.09 0.45
N ALA A 106 11.94 12.15 0.07
CA ALA A 106 11.26 12.22 -1.21
C ALA A 106 12.23 12.22 -2.40
N MET A 107 13.37 12.90 -2.30
CA MET A 107 14.41 12.90 -3.34
C MET A 107 15.01 11.50 -3.52
N ARG A 108 15.31 10.80 -2.42
CA ARG A 108 15.82 9.42 -2.44
C ARG A 108 14.82 8.46 -3.10
N LEU A 109 13.56 8.53 -2.70
CA LEU A 109 12.50 7.71 -3.30
C LEU A 109 12.29 8.03 -4.79
N THR A 110 12.28 9.31 -5.14
CA THR A 110 12.18 9.75 -6.54
C THR A 110 13.32 9.20 -7.39
N SER A 111 14.55 9.25 -6.89
CA SER A 111 15.72 8.68 -7.56
C SER A 111 15.59 7.16 -7.71
N ALA A 112 15.15 6.46 -6.66
CA ALA A 112 14.95 5.01 -6.68
C ALA A 112 13.92 4.61 -7.75
N ILE A 113 12.74 5.25 -7.76
CA ILE A 113 11.67 5.02 -8.74
C ILE A 113 12.19 5.29 -10.17
N ARG A 114 12.82 6.43 -10.42
CA ARG A 114 13.33 6.81 -11.76
C ARG A 114 14.45 5.92 -12.27
N SER A 115 15.21 5.26 -11.37
CA SER A 115 16.27 4.33 -11.78
C SER A 115 15.73 3.06 -12.47
N LYS A 116 14.45 2.74 -12.27
CA LYS A 116 13.78 1.61 -12.90
C LYS A 116 13.15 2.10 -14.21
N ARG A 117 13.82 1.85 -15.35
CA ARG A 117 13.40 2.28 -16.71
C ARG A 117 11.99 1.82 -17.10
N ASP A 118 11.54 0.73 -16.48
CA ASP A 118 10.19 0.20 -16.42
C ASP A 118 10.11 -0.39 -15.00
N PRO A 119 9.24 0.13 -14.10
CA PRO A 119 9.25 -0.29 -12.71
C PRO A 119 8.94 -1.79 -12.65
N LYS A 120 9.98 -2.62 -12.47
CA LYS A 120 9.81 -4.04 -12.18
C LYS A 120 9.25 -4.17 -10.77
N ILE A 121 7.96 -4.42 -10.72
CA ILE A 121 7.19 -4.61 -9.51
C ILE A 121 7.61 -5.95 -8.94
N PHE A 122 8.28 -5.94 -7.80
CA PHE A 122 8.59 -7.18 -7.11
C PHE A 122 7.27 -7.75 -6.58
N PRO A 123 6.87 -8.98 -6.97
CA PRO A 123 5.50 -9.49 -6.80
C PRO A 123 5.05 -9.74 -5.35
N TYR A 124 5.75 -9.20 -4.35
CA TYR A 124 5.46 -9.37 -2.94
C TYR A 124 5.87 -8.13 -2.13
N ILE A 125 4.89 -7.37 -1.64
CA ILE A 125 4.98 -6.88 -0.26
C ILE A 125 4.18 -7.87 0.55
N LYS A 126 4.90 -8.90 1.00
CA LYS A 126 4.52 -9.73 2.12
C LYS A 126 5.73 -9.63 3.05
N PHE A 127 5.59 -8.96 4.18
CA PHE A 127 6.49 -9.23 5.29
C PHE A 127 6.22 -10.65 5.78
N SER A 128 6.80 -11.60 5.09
CA SER A 128 7.03 -12.93 5.61
C SER A 128 8.32 -13.37 4.93
N LEU A 129 9.31 -13.76 5.72
CA LEU A 129 10.68 -14.14 5.33
C LEU A 129 11.71 -13.01 5.45
N ILE A 130 11.92 -12.52 6.67
CA ILE A 130 13.27 -12.63 7.22
C ILE A 130 13.28 -14.00 7.92
N SER A 131 13.80 -15.00 7.23
CA SER A 131 14.42 -16.16 7.87
C SER A 131 15.72 -15.70 8.52
#